data_AF-A0A1V5QV99-F1
#
_entry.id   AF-A0A1V5QV99-F1
#
_cell.length_a   1.000
_cell.length_b   1.000
_cell.length_c   1.000
_cell.angle_alpha   90.00
_cell.angle_beta   90.00
_cell.angle_gamma   90.00
#
_symmetry.space_group_name_H-M   'P 1'
#
loop_
_entity.id
_entity.type
_entity.pdbx_description
1 polymer ?
#
loop_
_entity_poly.entity_id
_entity_poly.type
_entity_poly.pdbx_seq_one_letter_code
_entity_poly.pdbx_strand_id
1 'polypeptide(L)'
;MPYAGQAYTNWELSSERAGAARRVLESFGLNPGQVRRVTGYAETIPLEGKDPKDPQNRRISIVVLSSETDRAERERQKSRGNRKQNAQEGP
;
A
#
# COMPACT_ATOMS: atom_id res chain seq x y z
N MET A 1 -18.59 -14.02 -7.27
CA MET A 1 -18.03 -14.07 -8.64
C MET A 1 -16.67 -13.35 -8.61
N PRO A 2 -15.53 -14.02 -8.93
CA PRO A 2 -14.25 -13.32 -9.00
C PRO A 2 -14.15 -12.57 -10.33
N TYR A 3 -13.77 -11.30 -10.27
CA TYR A 3 -13.31 -10.54 -11.43
C TYR A 3 -11.89 -11.01 -11.75
N ALA A 4 -11.77 -12.11 -12.48
CA ALA A 4 -10.50 -12.67 -12.92
C ALA A 4 -10.51 -12.78 -14.44
N GLY A 5 -10.17 -11.69 -15.12
CA GLY A 5 -9.64 -11.77 -16.48
C GLY A 5 -8.14 -12.04 -16.38
N GLN A 6 -7.51 -12.67 -17.37
CA GLN A 6 -6.11 -13.10 -17.32
C GLN A 6 -5.08 -12.00 -16.95
N ALA A 7 -5.43 -10.72 -17.06
CA ALA A 7 -4.57 -9.59 -16.70
C ALA A 7 -5.05 -8.78 -15.48
N TYR A 8 -6.22 -9.08 -14.92
CA TYR A 8 -6.81 -8.31 -13.83
C TYR A 8 -7.22 -9.25 -12.70
N THR A 9 -6.49 -9.16 -11.60
CA THR A 9 -6.66 -9.97 -10.41
C THR A 9 -6.98 -9.09 -9.22
N ASN A 10 -7.17 -9.72 -8.06
CA ASN A 10 -7.36 -8.99 -6.80
C ASN A 10 -6.14 -8.12 -6.44
N TRP A 11 -4.95 -8.39 -7.00
CA TRP A 11 -3.76 -7.55 -6.83
C TRP A 11 -3.93 -6.18 -7.50
N GLU A 12 -4.33 -6.15 -8.76
CA GLU A 12 -4.61 -4.92 -9.51
C GLU A 12 -5.77 -4.18 -8.84
N LEU A 13 -6.88 -4.89 -8.56
CA LEU A 13 -8.07 -4.30 -7.95
C LEU A 13 -7.79 -3.64 -6.59
N SER A 14 -7.03 -4.31 -5.72
CA SER A 14 -6.71 -3.76 -4.39
C SER A 14 -5.78 -2.55 -4.48
N SER A 15 -4.80 -2.59 -5.38
CA SER A 15 -3.86 -1.48 -5.60
C SER A 15 -4.56 -0.25 -6.19
N GLU A 16 -5.46 -0.46 -7.17
CA GLU A 16 -6.25 0.61 -7.77
C GLU A 16 -7.20 1.27 -6.78
N ARG A 17 -7.88 0.49 -5.94
CA ARG A 17 -8.76 1.02 -4.89
C ARG A 17 -7.98 1.84 -3.86
N ALA A 18 -6.81 1.37 -3.44
CA ALA A 18 -5.94 2.12 -2.54
C ALA A 18 -5.47 3.44 -3.18
N GLY A 19 -5.14 3.43 -4.47
CA GLY A 19 -4.80 4.65 -5.23
C GLY A 19 -5.98 5.59 -5.44
N ALA A 20 -7.20 5.06 -5.62
CA ALA A 20 -8.42 5.86 -5.69
C ALA A 20 -8.71 6.55 -4.35
N ALA A 21 -8.60 5.82 -3.23
CA ALA A 21 -8.75 6.40 -1.89
C ALA A 21 -7.75 7.54 -1.63
N ARG A 22 -6.48 7.38 -2.07
CA ARG A 22 -5.48 8.45 -2.01
C ARG A 22 -5.95 9.72 -2.74
N ARG A 23 -6.36 9.58 -4.00
CA ARG A 23 -6.81 10.70 -4.83
C ARG A 23 -8.03 11.40 -4.23
N VAL A 24 -8.95 10.64 -3.65
CA VAL A 24 -10.09 11.21 -2.92
C VAL A 24 -9.59 12.04 -1.73
N LEU A 25 -8.73 11.50 -0.87
CA LEU A 25 -8.18 12.24 0.27
C LEU A 25 -7.44 13.52 -0.16
N GLU A 26 -6.65 13.45 -1.24
CA GLU A 26 -5.96 14.61 -1.83
C GLU A 26 -6.96 15.68 -2.29
N SER A 27 -8.06 15.28 -2.93
CA SER A 27 -9.11 16.21 -3.37
C SER A 27 -9.86 16.89 -2.20
N PHE A 28 -9.85 16.29 -1.01
CA PHE A 28 -10.42 16.85 0.22
C PHE A 28 -9.39 17.61 1.08
N GLY A 29 -8.19 17.90 0.53
CA GLY A 29 -7.20 18.78 1.16
C GLY A 29 -6.04 18.08 1.86
N LEU A 30 -5.89 16.75 1.72
CA LEU A 30 -4.66 16.08 2.14
C LEU A 30 -3.52 16.49 1.22
N ASN A 31 -2.40 16.97 1.76
CA ASN A 31 -1.27 17.35 0.91
C ASN A 31 -0.68 16.09 0.24
N PRO A 32 -0.40 16.12 -1.08
CA PRO A 32 0.14 14.95 -1.79
C PRO A 32 1.44 14.39 -1.18
N GLY A 33 2.25 15.25 -0.56
CA GLY A 33 3.49 14.85 0.12
C GLY A 33 3.30 14.12 1.46
N GLN A 34 2.09 14.07 2.01
CA GLN A 34 1.80 13.36 3.26
C GLN A 34 1.59 11.85 3.05
N VAL A 35 1.19 11.43 1.85
CA VAL A 35 0.99 10.01 1.56
C VAL A 35 2.32 9.38 1.17
N ARG A 36 2.85 8.55 2.06
CA ARG A 36 4.15 7.90 1.85
C ARG A 36 4.12 6.66 0.99
N ARG A 37 3.05 5.86 1.11
CA ARG A 37 2.93 4.56 0.46
C ARG A 37 1.48 4.21 0.22
N VAL A 38 1.22 3.63 -0.94
CA VAL A 38 -0.03 2.97 -1.31
C VAL A 38 0.31 1.51 -1.60
N THR A 39 -0.51 0.57 -1.15
CA THR A 39 -0.24 -0.87 -1.32
C THR A 39 -1.55 -1.65 -1.44
N GLY A 40 -1.59 -2.56 -2.42
CA GLY A 40 -2.64 -3.58 -2.53
C GLY A 40 -2.19 -4.89 -1.90
N TYR A 41 -3.08 -5.54 -1.15
CA TYR A 41 -2.82 -6.83 -0.50
C TYR A 41 -3.69 -7.97 -1.04
N ALA A 42 -4.56 -7.70 -2.02
CA ALA A 42 -5.52 -8.68 -2.52
C ALA A 42 -6.27 -9.37 -1.37
N GLU A 43 -6.36 -10.70 -1.38
CA GLU A 43 -6.92 -11.54 -0.31
C GLU A 43 -5.88 -12.08 0.69
N THR A 44 -4.61 -11.66 0.60
CA THR A 44 -3.51 -12.30 1.37
C THR A 44 -3.51 -12.00 2.87
N ILE A 45 -4.25 -10.99 3.31
CA ILE A 45 -4.34 -10.59 4.72
C ILE A 45 -5.82 -10.51 5.16
N PRO A 46 -6.47 -11.66 5.41
CA PRO A 46 -7.81 -11.68 5.98
C PRO A 46 -7.81 -11.11 7.40
N LEU A 47 -8.98 -10.65 7.88
CA LEU A 47 -9.13 -10.27 9.28
C LEU A 47 -9.01 -11.50 10.18
N GLU A 48 -8.31 -11.34 11.30
CA GLU A 48 -8.13 -12.40 12.28
C GLU A 48 -9.48 -12.83 12.86
N GLY A 49 -9.70 -14.15 12.96
CA GLY A 49 -10.95 -14.71 13.46
C GLY A 49 -12.16 -14.59 12.52
N LYS A 50 -11.97 -14.21 11.25
CA LYS A 50 -13.04 -14.15 10.23
C LYS A 50 -12.81 -15.17 9.11
N ASP A 51 -13.89 -15.56 8.46
CA ASP A 51 -13.80 -16.36 7.22
C ASP A 51 -13.02 -15.56 6.16
N PRO A 52 -12.02 -16.15 5.48
CA PRO A 52 -11.33 -15.49 4.36
C PRO A 52 -12.26 -14.93 3.27
N LYS A 53 -13.44 -15.52 3.09
CA LYS A 53 -14.46 -15.09 2.11
C LYS A 53 -15.43 -14.03 2.65
N ASP A 54 -15.28 -13.62 3.91
CA ASP A 54 -16.14 -12.63 4.55
C ASP A 54 -16.12 -11.30 3.76
N PRO A 55 -17.29 -10.70 3.45
CA PRO A 55 -17.39 -9.36 2.88
C PRO A 55 -16.54 -8.29 3.57
N GLN A 56 -16.33 -8.38 4.88
CA GLN A 56 -15.51 -7.46 5.67
C GLN A 56 -14.03 -7.44 5.24
N ASN A 57 -13.54 -8.50 4.57
CA ASN A 57 -12.17 -8.52 4.06
C ASN A 57 -11.96 -7.54 2.88
N ARG A 58 -13.03 -7.06 2.25
CA ARG A 58 -12.97 -6.01 1.20
C ARG A 58 -12.89 -4.62 1.83
N ARG A 59 -11.72 -4.26 2.36
CA ARG A 59 -11.50 -3.03 3.15
C ARG A 59 -10.37 -2.14 2.61
N ILE A 60 -10.39 -0.86 2.99
CA ILE A 60 -9.29 0.08 2.83
C ILE A 60 -8.82 0.49 4.23
N SER A 61 -7.54 0.26 4.52
CA SER A 61 -6.92 0.65 5.79
C SER A 61 -6.08 1.90 5.59
N ILE A 62 -6.31 2.92 6.42
CA ILE A 62 -5.52 4.15 6.46
C ILE A 62 -4.70 4.11 7.75
N VAL A 63 -3.37 4.17 7.63
CA VAL A 63 -2.47 4.19 8.77
C VAL A 63 -1.89 5.60 8.91
N VAL A 64 -2.12 6.24 10.05
CA VAL A 64 -1.54 7.54 10.38
C VAL A 64 -0.27 7.28 11.20
N LEU A 65 0.87 7.76 10.70
CA LEU A 65 2.14 7.63 11.40
C LEU A 65 2.32 8.80 12.36
N SER A 66 2.81 8.52 13.57
CA SER A 66 3.35 9.55 14.45
C SER A 66 4.63 10.15 13.84
N SER A 67 5.04 11.34 14.29
CA SER A 67 6.28 11.98 13.82
C SER A 67 7.53 11.11 14.00
N GLU A 68 7.59 10.32 15.07
CA GLU A 68 8.68 9.37 15.32
C GLU A 68 8.66 8.21 14.32
N THR A 69 7.51 7.56 14.13
CA THR A 69 7.39 6.45 13.17
C THR A 69 7.61 6.93 11.73
N ASP A 70 7.13 8.13 11.41
CA ASP A 70 7.37 8.83 10.15
C ASP A 70 8.88 8.96 9.88
N ARG A 71 9.65 9.45 10.86
CA ARG A 71 11.11 9.57 10.74
C ARG A 71 11.79 8.21 10.54
N ALA A 72 11.45 7.21 11.35
CA ALA A 72 12.02 5.87 11.25
C ALA A 72 11.74 5.23 9.88
N GLU A 73 10.53 5.37 9.34
CA GLU A 73 10.18 4.89 8.00
C GLU A 73 10.96 5.62 6.90
N ARG A 74 11.20 6.93 7.06
CA ARG A 74 12.01 7.74 6.12
C ARG A 74 13.46 7.21 6.05
N GLU A 75 14.05 6.90 7.20
CA GLU A 75 15.42 6.36 7.31
C GLU A 75 15.51 4.93 6.74
N ARG A 76 14.51 4.09 7.00
CA ARG A 76 14.42 2.74 6.41
C ARG A 76 14.31 2.77 4.87
N GLN A 77 13.59 3.74 4.32
CA GLN A 77 13.50 3.89 2.86
C GLN A 77 14.82 4.34 2.24
N LYS A 78 15.52 5.31 2.85
CA LYS A 78 16.83 5.79 2.38
C LYS A 78 17.89 4.68 2.37
N SER A 79 17.98 3.90 3.45
CA SER A 79 18.95 2.80 3.55
C SER A 79 18.72 1.69 2.52
N ARG A 80 17.46 1.40 2.17
CA ARG A 80 17.11 0.48 1.07
C ARG A 80 17.48 1.01 -0.30
N GLY A 81 17.35 2.33 -0.53
CA GLY A 81 17.79 2.97 -1.78
C GLY A 81 19.31 2.91 -1.97
N ASN A 82 20.07 3.22 -0.92
CA ASN A 82 21.54 3.23 -0.96
C ASN A 82 22.14 1.84 -1.25
N ARG A 83 21.54 0.78 -0.70
CA ARG A 83 22.00 -0.59 -0.96
C ARG A 83 21.81 -1.01 -2.42
N LYS A 84 20.78 -0.51 -3.10
CA LYS A 84 20.54 -0.82 -4.52
C LYS A 84 21.50 -0.08 -5.45
N GLN A 85 21.87 1.17 -5.12
CA GLN A 85 22.84 1.95 -5.90
C GLN A 85 24.24 1.33 -5.84
N ASN A 86 24.71 0.94 -4.65
CA ASN A 86 26.03 0.31 -4.50
C ASN A 86 26.12 -1.11 -5.09
N ALA A 87 25.00 -1.75 -5.46
CA ALA A 87 25.00 -3.07 -6.08
C ALA A 87 24.96 -3.01 -7.62
N GLN A 88 24.77 -1.82 -8.20
CA GLN A 88 24.73 -1.60 -9.65
C GLN A 88 26.09 -1.12 -10.21
N GLU A 89 27.03 -0.77 -9.33
CA GLU A 89 28.41 -0.39 -9.66
C GLU A 89 29.35 -1.55 -9.30
N GLY A 90 29.42 -2.55 -10.19
CA GLY A 90 30.52 -3.50 -10.18
C GLY A 90 30.33 -4.71 -11.09
N PRO A 91 31.42 -5.34 -11.56
CA PRO A 91 32.82 -4.88 -11.51
C PRO A 91 33.22 -3.94 -12.66
#